data_AF-A0A7Y2MMP6-F1
#
_entry.id   AF-A0A7Y2MMP6-F1
#
_cell.length_a   1.000
_cell.length_b   1.000
_cell.length_c   1.000
_cell.angle_alpha   90.00
_cell.angle_beta   90.00
_cell.angle_gamma   90.00
#
_symmetry.space_group_name_H-M   'P 1'
#
loop_
_entity.id
_entity.type
_entity.pdbx_description
1 polymer ?
#
loop_
_entity_poly.entity_id
_entity_poly.type
_entity_poly.pdbx_seq_one_letter_code
_entity_poly.pdbx_strand_id
1 'polypeptide(L)'
;TLDGKSSRGPICFDLDEKYQLEVLDGKHKEITYQIPFEMIKSIKPLNREESEIMLKNGKSIVLEDKVDVDENNDGVLVFTDIRNPQYIPWAEISMINFK
;
A
#
# COMPACT_ATOMS: atom_id res chain seq x y z
N THR A 1 0.51 4.72 -11.19
CA THR A 1 -0.96 4.63 -11.32
C THR A 1 -1.30 3.85 -12.58
N LEU A 2 -2.56 3.42 -12.71
CA LEU A 2 -3.05 2.64 -13.87
C LEU A 2 -2.96 3.42 -15.20
N ASP A 3 -3.03 4.75 -15.15
CA ASP A 3 -2.87 5.63 -16.31
C ASP A 3 -1.40 5.91 -16.69
N GLY A 4 -0.45 5.25 -16.02
CA GLY A 4 0.99 5.37 -16.29
C GLY A 4 1.68 6.57 -15.62
N LYS A 5 0.98 7.40 -14.85
CA LYS A 5 1.60 8.46 -14.06
C LYS A 5 2.34 7.92 -12.83
N SER A 6 3.30 8.69 -12.35
CA SER A 6 4.07 8.38 -11.14
C SER A 6 4.31 9.63 -10.32
N SER A 7 4.15 9.50 -9.00
CA SER A 7 4.45 10.54 -8.01
C SER A 7 5.40 9.99 -6.95
N ARG A 8 6.17 10.87 -6.31
CA ARG A 8 7.15 10.47 -5.30
C ARG A 8 7.22 11.50 -4.19
N GLY A 9 7.20 11.02 -2.96
CA GLY A 9 7.33 11.79 -1.74
C GLY A 9 7.11 10.88 -0.53
N PRO A 10 7.15 11.43 0.69
CA PRO A 10 6.52 10.80 1.84
C PRO A 10 5.05 10.50 1.51
N ILE A 11 4.51 9.43 2.11
CA ILE A 11 3.12 9.05 1.90
C ILE A 11 2.36 8.91 3.22
N CYS A 12 1.04 9.08 3.15
CA CYS A 12 0.10 8.53 4.12
C CYS A 12 -0.66 7.42 3.39
N PHE A 13 -0.48 6.18 3.83
CA PHE A 13 -1.29 5.04 3.42
C PHE A 13 -2.63 5.08 4.16
N ASP A 14 -3.69 4.51 3.55
CA ASP A 14 -5.09 4.45 4.03
C ASP A 14 -5.65 5.74 4.68
N LEU A 15 -5.03 6.88 4.36
CA LEU A 15 -5.23 8.18 4.99
C LEU A 15 -4.96 8.27 6.51
N ASP A 16 -4.51 7.20 7.18
CA ASP A 16 -4.14 7.22 8.59
C ASP A 16 -2.71 6.74 8.90
N GLU A 17 -2.13 5.78 8.17
CA GLU A 17 -0.76 5.31 8.43
C GLU A 17 0.32 6.14 7.73
N LYS A 18 1.24 6.68 8.53
CA LYS A 18 2.27 7.66 8.12
C LYS A 18 3.67 7.18 8.43
N TYR A 19 3.84 6.22 9.33
CA TYR A 19 5.13 5.85 9.89
C TYR A 19 5.53 4.43 9.50
N GLN A 20 6.82 4.21 9.28
CA GLN A 20 7.36 2.90 8.88
C GLN A 20 7.17 1.80 9.94
N LEU A 21 6.92 2.19 11.20
CA LEU A 21 6.67 1.28 12.32
C LEU A 21 5.21 0.86 12.44
N GLU A 22 4.30 1.51 11.71
CA GLU A 22 2.93 1.03 11.55
C GLU A 22 2.91 -0.21 10.66
N VAL A 23 1.80 -0.93 10.69
CA VAL A 23 1.68 -2.26 10.10
C VAL A 23 0.62 -2.26 9.01
N LEU A 24 0.86 -3.05 7.97
CA LEU A 24 -0.15 -3.48 7.02
C LEU A 24 -0.77 -4.79 7.52
N ASP A 25 -2.08 -4.83 7.59
CA ASP A 25 -2.89 -5.98 7.96
C ASP A 25 -3.45 -6.69 6.72
N GLY A 26 -3.34 -8.01 6.69
CA GLY A 26 -3.91 -8.82 5.62
C GLY A 26 -4.01 -10.29 6.02
N LYS A 27 -4.76 -11.09 5.26
CA LYS A 27 -4.77 -12.54 5.44
C LYS A 27 -4.15 -13.23 4.25
N HIS A 28 -3.54 -14.38 4.49
CA HIS A 28 -3.27 -15.36 3.44
C HIS A 28 -3.83 -16.70 3.90
N LYS A 29 -4.93 -17.13 3.28
CA LYS A 29 -5.77 -18.25 3.75
C LYS A 29 -6.25 -17.96 5.18
N GLU A 30 -6.10 -18.91 6.09
CA GLU A 30 -6.53 -18.80 7.49
C GLU A 30 -5.53 -18.05 8.40
N ILE A 31 -4.45 -17.49 7.83
CA ILE A 31 -3.39 -16.85 8.62
C ILE A 31 -3.48 -15.34 8.45
N THR A 32 -3.68 -14.63 9.56
CA THR A 32 -3.55 -13.17 9.61
C THR A 32 -2.09 -12.77 9.70
N TYR A 33 -1.70 -11.82 8.87
CA TYR A 33 -0.40 -11.18 8.85
C TYR A 33 -0.55 -9.72 9.29
N GLN A 34 0.42 -9.27 10.08
CA GLN A 34 0.64 -7.86 10.38
C GLN A 34 2.10 -7.59 10.03
N ILE A 35 2.33 -6.78 9.00
CA ILE A 35 3.66 -6.58 8.41
C ILE A 35 4.04 -5.12 8.60
N PRO A 36 5.09 -4.80 9.40
CA PRO A 36 5.57 -3.43 9.49
C PRO A 36 5.94 -2.88 8.11
N PHE A 37 5.52 -1.64 7.79
CA PHE A 37 5.82 -1.01 6.50
C PHE A 37 7.34 -0.94 6.23
N GLU A 38 8.16 -0.87 7.28
CA GLU A 38 9.63 -0.94 7.17
C GLU A 38 10.14 -2.21 6.48
N MET A 39 9.39 -3.32 6.53
CA MET A 39 9.74 -4.59 5.89
C MET A 39 9.27 -4.68 4.43
N ILE A 40 8.34 -3.81 4.02
CA ILE A 40 7.70 -3.84 2.72
C ILE A 40 8.58 -3.10 1.71
N LYS A 41 8.76 -3.71 0.54
CA LYS A 41 9.41 -3.12 -0.63
C LYS A 41 8.39 -2.52 -1.60
N SER A 42 7.29 -3.24 -1.86
CA SER A 42 6.20 -2.72 -2.68
C SER A 42 4.87 -3.38 -2.35
N ILE A 43 3.79 -2.63 -2.60
CA ILE A 43 2.41 -3.11 -2.58
C ILE A 43 1.86 -2.96 -4.00
N LYS A 44 1.24 -4.02 -4.51
CA LYS A 44 0.66 -4.04 -5.85
C LYS A 44 -0.76 -4.60 -5.77
N PRO A 45 -1.80 -3.75 -5.91
CA PRO A 45 -3.17 -4.23 -6.09
C PRO A 45 -3.23 -5.18 -7.29
N LEU A 46 -3.80 -6.38 -7.10
CA LEU A 46 -3.98 -7.36 -8.17
C LEU A 46 -5.40 -7.30 -8.73
N ASN A 47 -6.37 -7.15 -7.85
CA ASN A 47 -7.79 -7.02 -8.15
C ASN A 47 -8.45 -6.22 -7.00
N ARG A 48 -9.76 -6.38 -6.83
CA ARG A 48 -10.56 -5.66 -5.81
C ARG A 48 -10.43 -6.23 -4.40
N GLU A 49 -9.91 -7.43 -4.25
CA GLU A 49 -9.91 -8.17 -2.98
C GLU A 49 -8.49 -8.50 -2.50
N GLU A 50 -7.50 -8.40 -3.39
CA GLU A 50 -6.16 -8.92 -3.17
C GLU A 50 -5.05 -7.95 -3.61
N SER A 51 -3.97 -7.94 -2.82
CA SER A 51 -2.73 -7.24 -3.13
C SER A 51 -1.49 -8.13 -2.96
N GLU A 52 -0.52 -8.00 -3.86
CA GLU A 52 0.80 -8.60 -3.71
C GLU A 52 1.71 -7.68 -2.90
N ILE A 53 2.24 -8.21 -1.80
CA ILE A 53 3.22 -7.55 -0.93
C ILE A 53 4.59 -8.15 -1.20
N MET A 54 5.50 -7.36 -1.75
CA MET A 54 6.92 -7.73 -1.89
C MET A 54 7.68 -7.23 -0.67
N LEU A 55 8.42 -8.10 0.00
CA LEU A 55 9.25 -7.76 1.15
C LEU A 55 10.68 -7.37 0.72
N LYS A 56 11.36 -6.58 1.55
CA LYS A 56 12.76 -6.17 1.30
C LYS A 56 13.74 -7.35 1.20
N ASN A 57 13.41 -8.49 1.79
CA ASN A 57 14.20 -9.73 1.67
C ASN A 57 13.98 -10.53 0.37
N GLY A 58 13.13 -10.04 -0.55
CA GLY A 58 12.87 -10.65 -1.85
C GLY A 58 11.76 -11.71 -1.86
N LYS A 59 11.11 -11.99 -0.73
CA LYS A 59 9.90 -12.83 -0.69
C LYS A 59 8.67 -11.99 -1.04
N SER A 60 7.68 -12.60 -1.67
CA SER A 60 6.35 -12.00 -1.83
C SER A 60 5.26 -12.86 -1.18
N ILE A 61 4.16 -12.20 -0.81
CA ILE A 61 2.94 -12.82 -0.32
C ILE A 61 1.75 -12.07 -0.91
N VAL A 62 0.72 -12.80 -1.33
CA VAL A 62 -0.57 -12.22 -1.70
C VAL A 62 -1.43 -12.20 -0.43
N LEU A 63 -1.98 -11.03 -0.13
CA LEU A 63 -2.87 -10.83 1.02
C LEU A 63 -4.25 -10.37 0.56
N GLU A 64 -5.25 -10.80 1.33
CA GLU A 64 -6.67 -10.57 1.11
C GLU A 64 -7.41 -10.20 2.41
N ASP A 65 -8.73 -9.99 2.31
CA ASP A 65 -9.68 -10.00 3.44
C ASP A 65 -9.57 -8.84 4.45
N LYS A 66 -8.79 -7.80 4.13
CA LYS A 66 -8.55 -6.62 4.97
C LYS A 66 -8.50 -5.35 4.12
N VAL A 67 -8.96 -4.25 4.72
CA VAL A 67 -9.06 -2.93 4.09
C VAL A 67 -7.75 -2.48 3.48
N ASP A 68 -6.62 -2.70 4.16
CA ASP A 68 -5.28 -2.31 3.70
C ASP A 68 -4.87 -2.95 2.36
N VAL A 69 -5.56 -3.99 1.90
CA VAL A 69 -5.18 -4.77 0.70
C VAL A 69 -6.33 -4.95 -0.30
N ASP A 70 -7.52 -4.44 -0.01
CA ASP A 70 -8.73 -4.57 -0.83
C ASP A 70 -9.26 -3.22 -1.35
N GLU A 71 -10.38 -3.23 -2.09
CA GLU A 71 -10.98 -2.06 -2.72
C GLU A 71 -11.52 -1.00 -1.76
N ASN A 72 -11.62 -1.31 -0.47
CA ASN A 72 -12.07 -0.37 0.56
C ASN A 72 -10.94 0.50 1.11
N ASN A 73 -9.68 0.27 0.72
CA ASN A 73 -8.59 1.16 1.07
C ASN A 73 -8.89 2.59 0.58
N ASP A 74 -8.74 3.57 1.46
CA ASP A 74 -9.03 4.98 1.22
C ASP A 74 -8.02 5.63 0.26
N GLY A 75 -6.92 4.94 -0.06
CA GLY A 75 -5.91 5.36 -1.02
C GLY A 75 -4.68 5.99 -0.36
N VAL A 76 -3.97 6.82 -1.12
CA VAL A 76 -2.66 7.34 -0.69
C VAL A 76 -2.58 8.85 -0.88
N LEU A 77 -2.15 9.55 0.17
CA LEU A 77 -1.65 10.92 0.05
C LEU A 77 -0.14 10.90 -0.24
N VAL A 78 0.28 11.54 -1.31
CA VAL A 78 1.69 11.74 -1.66
C VAL A 78 2.08 13.19 -1.41
N PHE A 79 2.96 13.43 -0.45
CA PHE A 79 3.41 14.77 -0.07
C PHE A 79 4.51 15.27 -1.02
N THR A 80 4.11 15.68 -2.23
CA THR A 80 4.97 16.40 -3.20
C THR A 80 5.17 17.86 -2.82
N ASP A 81 4.17 18.45 -2.15
CA ASP A 81 4.19 19.74 -1.47
C ASP A 81 3.53 19.55 -0.09
N ILE A 82 4.09 20.14 0.97
CA ILE A 82 3.61 19.99 2.35
C ILE A 82 2.18 20.55 2.52
N ARG A 83 1.81 21.59 1.75
CA ARG A 83 0.52 22.28 1.86
C ARG A 83 -0.55 21.67 0.96
N ASN A 84 -0.16 21.05 -0.14
CA ASN A 84 -1.07 20.48 -1.14
C ASN A 84 -0.59 19.07 -1.54
N PRO A 85 -0.79 18.06 -0.67
CA PRO A 85 -0.47 16.69 -1.03
C PRO A 85 -1.35 16.23 -2.18
N GLN A 86 -0.79 15.37 -3.04
CA GLN A 86 -1.54 14.72 -4.10
C GLN A 86 -2.26 13.51 -3.53
N TYR A 87 -3.58 13.49 -3.64
CA TYR A 87 -4.38 12.30 -3.36
C TYR A 87 -4.43 11.36 -4.58
N ILE A 88 -4.26 10.07 -4.34
CA ILE A 88 -4.42 9.02 -5.34
C ILE A 88 -5.37 7.97 -4.75
N PRO A 89 -6.58 7.78 -5.30
CA PRO A 89 -7.51 6.78 -4.81
C PRO A 89 -6.98 5.37 -5.08
N TRP A 90 -7.28 4.41 -4.20
CA TRP A 90 -6.77 3.04 -4.31
C TRP A 90 -7.04 2.40 -5.67
N ALA A 91 -8.25 2.61 -6.21
CA ALA A 91 -8.66 2.11 -7.53
C ALA A 91 -7.79 2.60 -8.71
N GLU A 92 -6.98 3.65 -8.54
CA GLU A 92 -6.04 4.15 -9.56
C GLU A 92 -4.59 3.69 -9.33
N ILE A 93 -4.32 3.03 -8.21
CA ILE A 93 -2.97 2.60 -7.83
C ILE A 93 -2.61 1.34 -8.62
N SER A 94 -1.48 1.40 -9.32
CA SER A 94 -0.89 0.24 -9.98
C SER A 94 0.19 -0.42 -9.14
N MET A 95 0.92 0.37 -8.36
CA MET A 95 2.01 -0.08 -7.48
C MET A 95 2.44 1.07 -6.57
N ILE A 96 2.73 0.74 -5.31
CA ILE A 96 3.40 1.61 -4.34
C ILE A 96 4.78 1.02 -4.08
N ASN A 97 5.83 1.84 -4.14
CA ASN A 97 7.20 1.42 -3.86
C ASN A 97 7.74 2.15 -2.63
N PHE A 98 8.28 1.39 -1.69
CA PHE A 98 8.90 1.87 -0.46
C PHE A 98 10.43 1.84 -0.62
N LYS A 99 11.13 2.69 0.15
CA LYS A 99 12.59 2.75 0.16
C LYS A 99 13.21 1.90 1.27
#